data_AF-A0A508ZP30-F1
#
_entry.id   AF-A0A508ZP30-F1
#
_cell.length_a   1.000
_cell.length_b   1.000
_cell.length_c   1.000
_cell.angle_alpha   90.00
_cell.angle_beta   90.00
_cell.angle_gamma   90.00
#
_symmetry.space_group_name_H-M   'P 1'
#
loop_
_entity.id
_entity.type
_entity.pdbx_description
1 polymer ?
#
loop_
_entity_poly.entity_id
_entity_poly.type
_entity_poly.pdbx_seq_one_letter_code
_entity_poly.pdbx_strand_id
1 'polypeptide(L)'
;MNSYKHPLRVGVGGPVGSGKTALLEALCKAMRDTWQLAVVTNDIYTKEDQRILTEAGALAPERIVGVETGGCPHTAIREDASMNLAAVEALE
;
A
#
# COMPACT_ATOMS: atom_id res chain seq x y z
N MET A 1 8.46 22.58 -14.19
CA MET A 1 7.82 21.52 -13.38
C MET A 1 8.37 20.19 -13.86
N ASN A 2 9.12 19.48 -13.02
CA ASN A 2 9.57 18.13 -13.38
C ASN A 2 8.33 17.27 -13.53
N SER A 3 8.02 16.88 -14.78
CA SER A 3 6.97 15.92 -15.07
C SER A 3 7.54 14.54 -14.73
N TYR A 4 7.35 14.10 -13.49
CA TYR A 4 7.68 12.73 -13.11
C TYR A 4 6.72 11.82 -13.87
N LYS A 5 7.25 11.06 -14.84
CA LYS A 5 6.44 10.18 -15.71
C LYS A 5 5.72 9.05 -14.95
N HIS A 6 6.17 8.72 -13.73
CA HIS A 6 5.61 7.66 -12.91
C HIS A 6 5.66 8.06 -11.42
N PRO A 7 4.70 7.62 -10.59
CA PRO A 7 4.71 7.88 -9.16
C PRO A 7 5.92 7.24 -8.47
N LEU A 8 6.41 7.86 -7.40
CA LEU A 8 7.42 7.26 -6.54
C LEU A 8 6.81 6.04 -5.82
N ARG A 9 7.47 4.89 -5.92
CA ARG A 9 7.04 3.64 -5.28
C ARG A 9 7.90 3.40 -4.04
N VAL A 10 7.27 3.33 -2.86
CA VAL A 10 7.95 3.16 -1.56
C VAL A 10 7.45 1.88 -0.90
N GLY A 11 8.34 0.90 -0.70
CA GLY A 11 8.02 -0.34 0.02
C GLY A 11 8.22 -0.18 1.52
N VAL A 12 7.20 -0.50 2.32
CA VAL A 12 7.27 -0.51 3.79
C VAL A 12 7.27 -1.96 4.30
N GLY A 13 8.47 -2.48 4.59
CA GLY A 13 8.67 -3.82 5.13
C GLY A 13 9.00 -3.82 6.62
N GLY A 14 8.83 -4.96 7.29
CA GLY A 14 9.14 -5.14 8.71
C GLY A 14 8.40 -6.33 9.34
N PRO A 15 8.80 -6.78 10.54
CA PRO A 15 8.17 -7.88 11.25
C PRO A 15 6.66 -7.71 11.47
N VAL A 16 5.96 -8.81 11.74
CA VAL A 16 4.55 -8.77 12.15
C VAL A 16 4.44 -7.96 13.46
N GLY A 17 3.48 -7.03 13.52
CA GLY A 17 3.27 -6.18 14.70
C GLY A 17 4.23 -5.00 14.86
N SER A 18 5.15 -4.76 13.93
CA SER A 18 6.13 -3.65 14.04
C SER A 18 5.56 -2.25 13.77
N GLY A 19 4.24 -2.12 13.57
CA GLY A 19 3.58 -0.83 13.34
C GLY A 19 3.59 -0.31 11.89
N LYS A 20 3.76 -1.18 10.88
CA LYS A 20 3.74 -0.78 9.45
C LYS A 20 2.45 -0.04 9.07
N THR A 21 1.29 -0.60 9.42
CA THR A 21 -0.03 -0.04 9.12
C THR A 21 -0.23 1.31 9.81
N ALA A 22 0.19 1.42 11.08
CA ALA A 22 0.14 2.68 11.83
C ALA A 22 1.05 3.76 11.22
N LEU A 23 2.23 3.39 10.73
CA LEU A 23 3.12 4.30 10.01
C LEU A 23 2.47 4.80 8.72
N LEU A 24 1.89 3.91 7.92
CA LEU A 24 1.23 4.27 6.67
C LEU A 24 0.02 5.19 6.91
N GLU A 25 -0.78 4.91 7.94
CA GLU A 25 -1.90 5.76 8.34
C GLU A 25 -1.44 7.19 8.65
N ALA A 26 -0.42 7.32 9.52
CA ALA A 26 0.12 8.62 9.92
C ALA A 26 0.70 9.41 8.74
N LEU A 27 1.47 8.74 7.87
CA LEU A 27 2.03 9.35 6.67
C LEU A 27 0.93 9.81 5.71
N CYS A 28 -0.07 8.97 5.44
CA CYS A 28 -1.18 9.32 4.56
C CYS A 28 -1.93 10.56 5.08
N LYS A 29 -2.31 10.58 6.36
CA LYS A 29 -3.01 11.71 6.96
C LYS A 29 -2.18 13.00 6.91
N ALA A 30 -0.88 12.91 7.13
CA ALA A 30 0.00 14.08 7.12
C ALA A 30 0.31 14.61 5.71
N MET A 31 0.26 13.76 4.68
CA MET A 31 0.80 14.08 3.35
C MET A 31 -0.26 14.19 2.25
N ARG A 32 -1.46 13.61 2.41
CA ARG A 32 -2.48 13.53 1.36
C ARG A 32 -3.00 14.87 0.85
N ASP A 33 -2.87 15.93 1.64
CA ASP A 33 -3.32 17.27 1.25
C ASP A 33 -2.27 17.99 0.36
N THR A 34 -1.02 17.50 0.36
CA THR A 34 0.08 18.04 -0.44
C THR A 34 0.42 17.16 -1.64
N TRP A 35 0.26 15.83 -1.50
CA TRP A 35 0.68 14.85 -2.50
C TRP A 35 -0.47 13.94 -2.89
N GLN A 36 -0.48 13.51 -4.16
CA GLN A 36 -1.36 12.44 -4.61
C GLN A 36 -0.78 11.10 -4.15
N LEU A 37 -1.51 10.40 -3.28
CA LEU A 37 -1.08 9.15 -2.67
C LEU A 37 -2.05 8.02 -3.00
N ALA A 38 -1.51 6.80 -2.99
CA ALA A 38 -2.26 5.56 -2.96
C ALA A 38 -1.47 4.52 -2.16
N VAL A 39 -2.16 3.52 -1.61
CA VAL A 39 -1.55 2.46 -0.79
C VAL A 39 -1.97 1.10 -1.32
N VAL A 40 -0.99 0.23 -1.53
CA VAL A 40 -1.19 -1.21 -1.74
C VAL A 40 -0.75 -1.93 -0.48
N THR A 41 -1.66 -2.69 0.13
CA THR A 41 -1.41 -3.49 1.33
C THR A 41 -1.33 -4.96 0.97
N ASN A 42 -0.43 -5.69 1.63
CA ASN A 42 -0.23 -7.11 1.41
C ASN A 42 -0.54 -7.86 2.69
N ASP A 43 -1.53 -8.74 2.61
CA ASP A 43 -1.91 -9.67 3.67
C ASP A 43 -1.93 -11.10 3.12
N ILE A 44 -1.63 -12.09 3.95
CA ILE A 44 -1.45 -13.47 3.45
C ILE A 44 -2.79 -14.11 3.06
N TYR A 45 -3.83 -13.91 3.88
CA TYR A 45 -5.14 -14.58 3.75
C TYR A 45 -6.32 -13.63 3.97
N THR A 46 -6.05 -12.35 4.19
CA THR A 46 -7.04 -11.35 4.62
C THR A 46 -6.83 -10.05 3.84
N LYS A 47 -7.67 -9.06 4.11
CA LYS A 47 -7.49 -7.67 3.65
C LYS A 47 -7.64 -6.71 4.83
N GLU A 48 -7.06 -7.11 5.95
CA GLU A 48 -7.31 -6.43 7.22
C GLU A 48 -6.58 -5.09 7.24
N ASP A 49 -5.36 -5.02 6.71
CA ASP A 49 -4.64 -3.75 6.60
C ASP A 49 -5.37 -2.75 5.67
N GLN A 50 -5.95 -3.22 4.55
CA GLN A 50 -6.79 -2.38 3.68
C GLN A 50 -7.99 -1.82 4.46
N ARG A 51 -8.67 -2.69 5.22
CA ARG A 51 -9.85 -2.33 6.00
C ARG A 51 -9.50 -1.31 7.08
N ILE A 52 -8.45 -1.56 7.86
CA ILE A 52 -7.96 -0.66 8.92
C ILE A 52 -7.68 0.73 8.35
N LEU A 53 -6.93 0.82 7.26
CA LEU A 53 -6.58 2.12 6.67
C LEU A 53 -7.80 2.86 6.10
N THR A 54 -8.76 2.12 5.53
CA THR A 54 -10.00 2.69 4.98
C THR A 54 -10.90 3.21 6.10
N GLU A 55 -11.14 2.42 7.15
CA GLU A 55 -11.95 2.80 8.31
C GLU A 55 -11.30 3.93 9.12
N ALA A 56 -9.97 3.96 9.23
CA ALA A 56 -9.22 5.05 9.85
C ALA A 56 -9.26 6.35 9.03
N GLY A 57 -9.80 6.31 7.81
CA GLY A 57 -9.85 7.44 6.88
C GLY A 57 -8.46 7.92 6.50
N ALA A 58 -7.51 7.02 6.25
CA ALA A 58 -6.15 7.37 5.83
C ALA A 58 -6.17 8.06 4.45
N LEU A 59 -6.86 7.46 3.48
CA LEU A 59 -7.13 7.99 2.14
C LEU A 59 -8.59 7.65 1.74
N ALA A 60 -9.02 8.15 0.59
CA ALA A 60 -10.28 7.69 -0.01
C ALA A 60 -10.22 6.18 -0.33
N PRO A 61 -11.30 5.41 -0.17
CA PRO A 61 -11.28 3.94 -0.32
C PRO A 61 -10.73 3.46 -1.66
N GLU A 62 -11.02 4.18 -2.75
CA GLU A 62 -10.53 3.88 -4.10
C GLU A 62 -9.00 4.02 -4.26
N ARG A 63 -8.32 4.61 -3.27
CA ARG A 63 -6.85 4.77 -3.24
C ARG A 63 -6.17 3.75 -2.34
N ILE A 64 -6.90 2.80 -1.76
CA ILE A 64 -6.36 1.78 -0.86
C ILE A 64 -6.76 0.40 -1.41
N VAL A 65 -5.77 -0.36 -1.87
CA VAL A 65 -5.96 -1.69 -2.47
C VAL A 65 -5.32 -2.75 -1.58
N GLY A 66 -6.08 -3.80 -1.27
CA GLY A 66 -5.58 -4.99 -0.58
C GLY A 66 -5.30 -6.13 -1.55
N VAL A 67 -4.06 -6.62 -1.51
CA VAL A 67 -3.56 -7.77 -2.27
C VAL A 67 -3.39 -8.94 -1.31
N GLU A 68 -4.08 -10.04 -1.60
CA GLU A 68 -3.88 -11.31 -0.89
C GLU A 68 -2.73 -12.07 -1.54
N THR A 69 -1.61 -12.18 -0.83
CA THR A 69 -0.37 -12.63 -1.45
C THR A 69 -0.27 -14.15 -1.63
N GLY A 70 -1.00 -14.92 -0.81
CA GLY A 70 -0.89 -16.37 -0.78
C GLY A 70 0.48 -16.87 -0.29
N GLY A 71 0.54 -17.41 0.93
CA GLY A 71 1.77 -18.00 1.46
C GLY A 71 2.84 -16.96 1.85
N CYS A 72 4.08 -17.10 1.32
CA CYS A 72 5.23 -16.33 1.81
C CYS A 72 5.20 -14.86 1.36
N PRO A 73 5.16 -13.87 2.29
CA PRO A 73 5.09 -12.45 1.92
C PRO A 73 6.25 -11.97 1.07
N HIS A 74 7.43 -12.58 1.22
CA HIS A 74 8.63 -12.19 0.48
C HIS A 74 8.49 -12.45 -1.02
N THR A 75 7.82 -13.54 -1.41
CA THR A 75 7.55 -13.87 -2.82
C THR A 75 6.82 -12.73 -3.50
N ALA A 76 5.74 -12.26 -2.90
CA ALA A 76 4.90 -11.21 -3.47
C ALA A 76 5.59 -9.84 -3.65
N ILE A 77 6.74 -9.62 -3.01
CA ILE A 77 7.48 -8.35 -3.09
C ILE A 77 8.89 -8.49 -3.68
N ARG A 78 9.35 -9.71 -3.99
CA ARG A 78 10.69 -9.98 -4.52
C ARG A 78 10.65 -10.92 -5.71
N GLU A 79 10.32 -12.18 -5.50
CA GLU A 79 10.43 -13.22 -6.53
C GLU A 79 9.31 -13.13 -7.58
N ASP A 80 8.08 -12.82 -7.18
CA ASP A 80 6.93 -12.62 -8.05
C ASP A 80 6.07 -11.45 -7.53
N ALA A 81 6.35 -10.26 -8.04
CA ALA A 81 5.59 -9.05 -7.70
C ALA A 81 4.41 -8.76 -8.63
N SER A 82 4.01 -9.71 -9.48
CA SER A 82 2.99 -9.51 -10.52
C SER A 82 1.68 -8.93 -9.98
N MET A 83 1.18 -9.48 -8.86
CA MET A 83 -0.06 -9.01 -8.22
C MET A 83 0.06 -7.57 -7.72
N ASN A 84 1.21 -7.21 -7.14
CA ASN A 84 1.47 -5.85 -6.68
C ASN A 84 1.60 -4.86 -7.83
N LEU A 85 2.27 -5.26 -8.92
CA LEU A 85 2.41 -4.42 -10.11
C LEU A 85 1.06 -4.16 -10.78
N ALA A 86 0.20 -5.17 -10.89
CA ALA A 86 -1.17 -5.02 -11.40
C ALA A 86 -2.01 -4.09 -10.51
N ALA A 87 -1.89 -4.20 -9.18
CA ALA A 87 -2.58 -3.31 -8.25
C ALA A 87 -2.10 -1.85 -8.37
N VAL A 88 -0.80 -1.63 -8.57
CA VAL A 88 -0.23 -0.30 -8.81
C VAL A 88 -0.70 0.28 -10.14
N GLU A 89 -0.73 -0.52 -11.21
CA GLU A 89 -1.21 -0.07 -12.53
C GLU A 89 -2.68 0.37 -12.50
N ALA A 90 -3.52 -0.27 -11.68
CA ALA A 90 -4.91 0.14 -11.50
C ALA A 90 -5.09 1.48 -10.75
N LEU A 91 -4.02 2.00 -10.12
CA LEU A 91 -4.00 3.23 -9.34
C LEU A 91 -3.28 4.40 -10.04
N GLU A 92 -2.61 4.13 -11.17
CA GLU A 92 -1.96 5.13 -12.05
C GLU A 92 -2.99 5.79 -13.00
#